data_AF-A0A1A8PVK0-F1
#
_entry.id   AF-A0A1A8PVK0-F1
#
_cell.length_a   1.000
_cell.length_b   1.000
_cell.length_c   1.000
_cell.angle_alpha   90.00
_cell.angle_beta   90.00
_cell.angle_gamma   90.00
#
_symmetry.space_group_name_H-M   'P 1'
#
loop_
_entity.id
_entity.type
_entity.pdbx_description
1 polymer ?
#
loop_
_entity_poly.entity_id
_entity_poly.type
_entity_poly.pdbx_seq_one_letter_code
_entity_poly.pdbx_strand_id
1 'polypeptide(L)'
;MLDFAIFAVTFVIILVGAVLYLYPSSRRASGVPGLYPTDEKDGNLQDIVNKGSLHEFLVSLHQEFGSVASFWFGGRPVVSLGSVNHLQQHINPNHTTDSFETMLKSLLGYRSGMGGGANESVMRKKLYESAISNSLENNFSTILQVVEELVGKWSSFPEAQHIPLCSHMLGLALKTVTQLGLGERFRDDAKVISFRKNHDAIWSEVGKGYMDGSLEKSSSRKAHYETALSEMESMLLSVAKERKAQRKQSVFVDALLQSSLTERQIMEDCMVFTLAGCVITANLCIWAVHFLSTSEEAQDNLYQELQDVLGSDPVSLDKIPHLRYCQQVLNETVRTAKLTPVAARLQEVEGKVDQHVIPKETLVIYALGVVLQDADTWSAPYRFDPGRFEEDSARKSFCLLGFSGNQTCPELRFAYTVATVLVSTLVRRLKLHQLQGQVAEVRSELVSSPKEETWITVSRRS
;
A
#
# COMPACT_ATOMS: atom_id res chain seq x y z
N MET A 1 -10.66 6.32 42.98
CA MET A 1 -10.08 7.14 41.88
C MET A 1 -8.56 7.06 41.79
N LEU A 2 -7.84 6.63 42.84
CA LEU A 2 -6.42 6.28 42.74
C LEU A 2 -6.18 4.86 42.18
N ASP A 3 -7.10 3.90 42.40
CA ASP A 3 -6.87 2.48 42.04
C ASP A 3 -7.11 2.12 40.56
N PHE A 4 -7.86 2.93 39.79
CA PHE A 4 -8.04 2.73 38.35
C PHE A 4 -6.91 3.36 37.51
N ALA A 5 -6.26 4.41 38.02
CA ALA A 5 -5.03 4.96 37.47
C ALA A 5 -3.85 3.99 37.69
N ILE A 6 -3.84 3.30 38.83
CA ILE A 6 -2.88 2.24 39.13
C ILE A 6 -3.09 1.05 38.16
N PHE A 7 -4.32 0.62 37.87
CA PHE A 7 -4.56 -0.56 37.00
C PHE A 7 -4.25 -0.33 35.50
N ALA A 8 -4.51 0.85 34.94
CA ALA A 8 -4.17 1.19 33.57
C ALA A 8 -2.65 1.44 33.36
N VAL A 9 -1.99 2.04 34.36
CA VAL A 9 -0.52 2.16 34.39
C VAL A 9 0.13 0.79 34.59
N THR A 10 -0.46 -0.09 35.43
CA THR A 10 0.06 -1.44 35.67
C THR A 10 -0.15 -2.38 34.48
N PHE A 11 -1.24 -2.28 33.71
CA PHE A 11 -1.47 -3.11 32.51
C PHE A 11 -0.56 -2.70 31.33
N VAL A 12 -0.30 -1.40 31.16
CA VAL A 12 0.69 -0.91 30.19
C VAL A 12 2.13 -1.21 30.65
N ILE A 13 2.44 -1.12 31.95
CA ILE A 13 3.73 -1.55 32.52
C ILE A 13 3.92 -3.07 32.48
N ILE A 14 2.86 -3.89 32.55
CA ILE A 14 2.94 -5.35 32.39
C ILE A 14 3.06 -5.75 30.92
N LEU A 15 2.39 -5.05 29.99
CA LEU A 15 2.55 -5.28 28.55
C LEU A 15 3.93 -4.82 28.06
N VAL A 16 4.38 -3.65 28.52
CA VAL A 16 5.74 -3.14 28.33
C VAL A 16 6.74 -4.04 29.06
N GLY A 17 6.45 -4.51 30.27
CA GLY A 17 7.26 -5.47 31.04
C GLY A 17 7.37 -6.85 30.40
N ALA A 18 6.31 -7.34 29.73
CA ALA A 18 6.34 -8.59 28.97
C ALA A 18 7.11 -8.44 27.64
N VAL A 19 7.04 -7.27 27.01
CA VAL A 19 7.84 -6.92 25.82
C VAL A 19 9.31 -6.62 26.18
N LEU A 20 9.58 -6.10 27.39
CA LEU A 20 10.92 -5.82 27.94
C LEU A 20 11.59 -7.06 28.56
N TYR A 21 10.83 -7.98 29.17
CA TYR A 21 11.34 -9.24 29.76
C TYR A 21 11.66 -10.30 28.70
N LEU A 22 10.94 -10.30 27.58
CA LEU A 22 11.19 -11.21 26.46
C LEU A 22 12.33 -10.72 25.54
N TYR A 23 12.70 -9.43 25.58
CA TYR A 23 13.74 -8.86 24.71
C TYR A 23 14.52 -7.71 25.41
N PRO A 24 15.58 -8.03 26.18
CA PRO A 24 16.42 -7.01 26.80
C PRO A 24 17.32 -6.33 25.76
N SER A 25 17.05 -5.04 25.54
CA SER A 25 17.92 -3.98 24.97
C SER A 25 19.09 -4.43 24.09
N SER A 26 18.93 -4.27 22.78
CA SER A 26 20.06 -4.21 21.85
C SER A 26 20.65 -2.80 21.81
N ARG A 27 21.98 -2.75 21.75
CA ARG A 27 22.86 -1.57 21.92
C ARG A 27 22.52 -0.45 20.93
N ARG A 28 22.84 0.81 21.28
CA ARG A 28 22.73 1.97 20.38
C ARG A 28 23.38 1.64 19.02
N ALA A 29 22.69 1.95 17.91
CA ALA A 29 23.34 2.10 16.61
C ALA A 29 24.40 3.19 16.77
N SER A 30 25.65 2.78 16.90
CA SER A 30 26.72 3.66 17.36
C SER A 30 27.10 4.58 16.21
N GLY A 31 26.89 5.89 16.38
CA GLY A 31 27.38 6.93 15.47
C GLY A 31 26.47 7.34 14.32
N VAL A 32 25.25 6.79 14.20
CA VAL A 32 24.28 7.28 13.20
C VAL A 32 23.78 8.67 13.61
N PRO A 33 23.89 9.71 12.77
CA PRO A 33 23.39 11.05 13.10
C PRO A 33 21.86 11.03 13.19
N GLY A 34 21.25 11.90 14.02
CA GLY A 34 19.80 11.88 14.18
C GLY A 34 19.27 12.62 15.39
N LEU A 35 17.96 12.52 15.58
CA LEU A 35 17.24 13.15 16.68
C LEU A 35 17.35 12.32 17.97
N TYR A 36 17.49 13.03 19.08
CA TYR A 36 17.26 12.48 20.41
C TYR A 36 15.75 12.37 20.67
N PRO A 37 15.31 11.47 21.57
CA PRO A 37 13.89 11.36 21.90
C PRO A 37 13.42 12.65 22.58
N THR A 38 12.30 13.21 22.08
CA THR A 38 11.66 14.39 22.67
C THR A 38 10.91 14.03 23.96
N ASP A 39 10.45 12.78 24.06
CA ASP A 39 9.86 12.19 25.27
C ASP A 39 10.49 10.82 25.55
N GLU A 40 10.76 10.50 26.81
CA GLU A 40 11.40 9.23 27.19
C GLU A 40 10.57 7.99 26.86
N LYS A 41 9.24 8.11 26.93
CA LYS A 41 8.32 7.00 26.73
C LYS A 41 7.90 6.88 25.27
N ASP A 42 7.64 8.02 24.62
CA ASP A 42 7.04 8.08 23.29
C ASP A 42 8.08 8.37 22.19
N GLY A 43 9.32 8.67 22.54
CA GLY A 43 10.41 8.93 21.59
C GLY A 43 10.17 10.23 20.82
N ASN A 44 10.14 10.16 19.48
CA ASN A 44 9.86 11.28 18.58
C ASN A 44 8.41 11.27 18.03
N LEU A 45 7.47 10.56 18.67
CA LEU A 45 6.08 10.50 18.21
C LEU A 45 5.46 11.90 18.04
N GLN A 46 5.68 12.80 19.00
CA GLN A 46 5.14 14.16 18.92
C GLN A 46 5.76 14.96 17.75
N ASP A 47 7.03 14.74 17.42
CA ASP A 47 7.69 15.38 16.29
C ASP A 47 7.07 14.92 14.96
N ILE A 48 6.76 13.63 14.84
CA ILE A 48 6.04 13.05 13.70
C ILE A 48 4.66 13.69 13.55
N VAL A 49 3.89 13.78 14.65
CA VAL A 49 2.57 14.39 14.67
C VAL A 49 2.63 15.88 14.27
N ASN A 50 3.61 16.62 14.78
CA ASN A 50 3.79 18.05 14.46
C ASN A 50 4.12 18.29 12.99
N LYS A 51 4.79 17.34 12.32
CA LYS A 51 5.06 17.39 10.87
C LYS A 51 3.88 16.94 10.02
N GLY A 52 2.82 16.39 10.63
CA GLY A 52 1.59 15.98 9.98
C GLY A 52 1.60 14.54 9.44
N SER A 53 2.77 13.94 9.19
CA SER A 53 2.90 12.52 8.86
C SER A 53 4.33 12.00 9.09
N LEU A 54 4.48 10.67 9.12
CA LEU A 54 5.80 10.03 9.14
C LEU A 54 6.62 10.39 7.89
N HIS A 55 5.99 10.50 6.71
CA HIS A 55 6.71 10.87 5.48
C HIS A 55 7.31 12.29 5.57
N GLU A 56 6.52 13.28 5.98
CA GLU A 56 6.98 14.68 6.11
C GLU A 56 8.04 14.84 7.21
N PHE A 57 7.93 14.05 8.27
CA PHE A 57 8.98 13.94 9.29
C PHE A 57 10.28 13.38 8.69
N LEU A 58 10.22 12.29 7.92
CA LEU A 58 11.39 11.68 7.28
C LEU A 58 12.04 12.61 6.25
N VAL A 59 11.25 13.38 5.49
CA VAL A 59 11.77 14.42 4.58
C VAL A 59 12.60 15.43 5.38
N SER A 60 12.06 15.95 6.48
CA SER A 60 12.78 16.90 7.35
C SER A 60 14.04 16.27 7.96
N LEU A 61 13.93 15.03 8.44
CA LEU A 61 15.04 14.29 9.06
C LEU A 61 16.20 14.10 8.08
N HIS A 62 15.91 13.70 6.84
CA HIS A 62 16.95 13.46 5.82
C HIS A 62 17.53 14.76 5.25
N GLN A 63 16.77 15.86 5.25
CA GLN A 63 17.31 17.19 4.94
C GLN A 63 18.34 17.66 5.98
N GLU A 64 18.13 17.33 7.26
CA GLU A 64 18.99 17.76 8.36
C GLU A 64 20.21 16.85 8.57
N PHE A 65 20.01 15.52 8.55
CA PHE A 65 21.05 14.56 8.95
C PHE A 65 21.65 13.76 7.78
N GLY A 66 21.18 13.99 6.55
CA GLY A 66 21.63 13.29 5.35
C GLY A 66 20.94 11.92 5.16
N SER A 67 21.47 11.10 4.26
CA SER A 67 20.80 9.88 3.76
C SER A 67 20.79 8.70 4.73
N VAL A 68 21.53 8.75 5.84
CA VAL A 68 21.50 7.77 6.93
C VAL A 68 21.26 8.53 8.22
N ALA A 69 20.05 8.43 8.76
CA ALA A 69 19.62 9.18 9.93
C ALA A 69 19.02 8.27 11.00
N SER A 70 18.89 8.76 12.23
CA SER A 70 18.23 8.03 13.31
C SER A 70 17.23 8.89 14.06
N PHE A 71 16.26 8.23 14.68
CA PHE A 71 15.28 8.83 15.57
C PHE A 71 14.76 7.74 16.52
N TRP A 72 13.79 8.07 17.37
CA TRP A 72 13.28 7.17 18.40
C TRP A 72 11.79 6.93 18.22
N PHE A 73 11.40 5.65 18.31
CA PHE A 73 10.00 5.26 18.41
C PHE A 73 9.79 4.60 19.77
N GLY A 74 9.18 5.35 20.70
CA GLY A 74 9.28 5.07 22.12
C GLY A 74 10.72 5.02 22.60
N GLY A 75 11.05 4.09 23.49
CA GLY A 75 12.41 3.90 24.02
C GLY A 75 13.38 3.14 23.10
N ARG A 76 13.08 2.98 21.80
CA ARG A 76 13.92 2.21 20.86
C ARG A 76 14.48 3.10 19.75
N PRO A 77 15.78 2.96 19.42
CA PRO A 77 16.37 3.64 18.27
C PRO A 77 15.84 3.02 16.97
N VAL A 78 15.55 3.90 16.02
CA VAL A 78 15.16 3.60 14.64
C VAL A 78 16.22 4.21 13.73
N VAL A 79 16.64 3.46 12.72
CA VAL A 79 17.53 3.97 11.67
C VAL A 79 16.69 4.19 10.43
N SER A 80 16.82 5.34 9.77
CA SER A 80 16.19 5.62 8.49
C SER A 80 17.21 5.79 7.38
N LEU A 81 16.92 5.18 6.23
CA LEU A 81 17.75 5.21 5.04
C LEU A 81 16.99 5.96 3.92
N GLY A 82 17.63 6.98 3.34
CA GLY A 82 17.02 7.95 2.42
C GLY A 82 17.70 8.05 1.05
N SER A 83 18.47 7.03 0.64
CA SER A 83 19.06 6.98 -0.71
C SER A 83 19.11 5.55 -1.25
N VAL A 84 19.08 5.37 -2.57
CA VAL A 84 19.19 4.06 -3.24
C VAL A 84 20.43 3.28 -2.78
N ASN A 85 21.59 3.94 -2.71
CA ASN A 85 22.86 3.29 -2.34
C ASN A 85 22.83 2.68 -0.93
N HIS A 86 22.37 3.43 0.07
CA HIS A 86 22.28 2.94 1.44
C HIS A 86 21.22 1.83 1.60
N LEU A 87 20.10 1.93 0.88
CA LEU A 87 19.11 0.84 0.83
C LEU A 87 19.74 -0.43 0.25
N GLN A 88 20.50 -0.32 -0.84
CA GLN A 88 21.19 -1.45 -1.47
C GLN A 88 22.17 -2.15 -0.53
N GLN A 89 22.91 -1.39 0.28
CA GLN A 89 23.84 -1.94 1.27
C GLN A 89 23.11 -2.71 2.39
N HIS A 90 21.91 -2.25 2.76
CA HIS A 90 21.10 -2.88 3.80
C HIS A 90 20.27 -4.07 3.29
N ILE A 91 19.81 -4.04 2.03
CA ILE A 91 18.99 -5.11 1.45
C ILE A 91 19.79 -6.41 1.44
N ASN A 92 19.41 -7.33 2.34
CA ASN A 92 19.92 -8.68 2.33
C ASN A 92 18.88 -9.61 1.65
N PRO A 93 19.24 -10.27 0.54
CA PRO A 93 18.32 -11.08 -0.27
C PRO A 93 17.78 -12.34 0.42
N ASN A 94 18.29 -12.70 1.62
CA ASN A 94 17.94 -13.93 2.32
C ASN A 94 16.87 -13.77 3.43
N HIS A 95 16.26 -12.59 3.61
CA HIS A 95 15.31 -12.37 4.72
C HIS A 95 13.85 -12.64 4.38
N THR A 96 13.09 -13.02 5.42
CA THR A 96 11.78 -13.68 5.28
C THR A 96 10.60 -12.83 5.78
N THR A 97 10.83 -11.73 6.50
CA THR A 97 9.75 -10.93 7.10
C THR A 97 9.46 -9.63 6.35
N ASP A 98 8.21 -9.46 5.91
CA ASP A 98 7.70 -8.15 5.49
C ASP A 98 7.19 -7.39 6.72
N SER A 99 7.91 -6.35 7.12
CA SER A 99 7.55 -5.60 8.33
C SER A 99 6.27 -4.76 8.13
N PHE A 100 5.90 -4.41 6.90
CA PHE A 100 4.65 -3.69 6.63
C PHE A 100 3.45 -4.60 6.89
N GLU A 101 3.49 -5.82 6.37
CA GLU A 101 2.50 -6.86 6.64
C GLU A 101 2.43 -7.16 8.15
N THR A 102 3.58 -7.25 8.81
CA THR A 102 3.67 -7.48 10.26
C THR A 102 3.06 -6.33 11.05
N MET A 103 3.33 -5.09 10.66
CA MET A 103 2.76 -3.88 11.25
C MET A 103 1.25 -3.88 11.07
N LEU A 104 0.76 -4.05 9.83
CA LEU A 104 -0.66 -4.07 9.53
C LEU A 104 -1.39 -5.18 10.30
N LYS A 105 -0.83 -6.40 10.34
CA LYS A 105 -1.38 -7.51 11.14
C LYS A 105 -1.45 -7.15 12.62
N SER A 106 -0.41 -6.52 13.17
CA SER A 106 -0.42 -6.04 14.55
C SER A 106 -1.51 -4.99 14.80
N LEU A 107 -1.72 -4.05 13.87
CA LEU A 107 -2.75 -3.01 13.99
C LEU A 107 -4.17 -3.59 13.95
N LEU A 108 -4.35 -4.68 13.20
CA LEU A 108 -5.60 -5.43 13.12
C LEU A 108 -5.80 -6.39 14.30
N GLY A 109 -4.93 -6.36 15.32
CA GLY A 109 -5.04 -7.23 16.50
C GLY A 109 -4.57 -8.68 16.27
N TYR A 110 -3.99 -8.97 15.09
CA TYR A 110 -3.43 -10.26 14.79
C TYR A 110 -2.00 -10.36 15.34
N ARG A 111 -1.71 -11.42 16.10
CA ARG A 111 -0.34 -11.74 16.46
C ARG A 111 0.34 -12.29 15.22
N SER A 112 1.27 -11.55 14.61
CA SER A 112 2.19 -12.14 13.63
C SER A 112 2.78 -13.39 14.25
N GLY A 113 2.58 -14.52 13.59
CA GLY A 113 2.88 -15.84 14.13
C GLY A 113 4.34 -15.98 14.53
N MET A 114 4.66 -15.69 15.80
CA MET A 114 5.92 -16.07 16.46
C MET A 114 5.96 -17.57 16.81
N GLY A 115 5.11 -18.38 16.18
CA GLY A 115 5.04 -19.84 16.40
C GLY A 115 5.67 -20.67 15.29
N GLY A 116 5.93 -20.08 14.12
CA GLY A 116 6.46 -20.77 12.96
C GLY A 116 7.93 -20.45 12.70
N GLY A 117 8.75 -21.46 12.41
CA GLY A 117 10.14 -21.24 12.01
C GLY A 117 10.23 -20.41 10.72
N ALA A 118 11.40 -19.85 10.40
CA ALA A 118 11.62 -19.02 9.19
C ALA A 118 11.08 -19.68 7.91
N ASN A 119 11.19 -21.01 7.78
CA ASN A 119 10.65 -21.79 6.66
C ASN A 119 9.12 -21.69 6.53
N GLU A 120 8.38 -21.68 7.63
CA GLU A 120 6.91 -21.56 7.60
C GLU A 120 6.48 -20.18 7.11
N SER A 121 7.17 -19.12 7.54
CA SER A 121 6.92 -17.75 7.08
C SER A 121 7.13 -17.59 5.57
N VAL A 122 8.20 -18.19 5.02
CA VAL A 122 8.48 -18.19 3.58
C VAL A 122 7.41 -18.96 2.81
N MET A 123 6.99 -20.12 3.33
CA MET A 123 5.94 -20.93 2.69
C MET A 123 4.59 -20.21 2.70
N ARG A 124 4.20 -19.58 3.82
CA ARG A 124 2.96 -18.77 3.88
C ARG A 124 3.01 -17.59 2.92
N LYS A 125 4.13 -16.87 2.84
CA LYS A 125 4.31 -15.76 1.88
C LYS A 125 4.17 -16.23 0.44
N LYS A 126 4.83 -17.33 0.05
CA LYS A 126 4.72 -17.91 -1.29
C LYS A 126 3.29 -18.36 -1.61
N LEU A 127 2.61 -18.99 -0.65
CA LEU A 127 1.21 -19.38 -0.79
C LEU A 127 0.33 -18.15 -1.02
N TYR A 128 0.48 -17.11 -0.21
CA TYR A 128 -0.23 -15.84 -0.33
C TYR A 128 -0.03 -15.19 -1.71
N GLU A 129 1.23 -15.06 -2.14
CA GLU A 129 1.61 -14.53 -3.46
C GLU A 129 0.99 -15.34 -4.60
N SER A 130 1.05 -16.67 -4.51
CA SER A 130 0.47 -17.57 -5.52
C SER A 130 -1.04 -17.48 -5.55
N ALA A 131 -1.70 -17.36 -4.39
CA ALA A 131 -3.15 -17.24 -4.29
C ALA A 131 -3.64 -15.95 -4.97
N ILE A 132 -2.96 -14.82 -4.77
CA ILE A 132 -3.29 -13.56 -5.45
C ILE A 132 -3.08 -13.70 -6.96
N SER A 133 -1.94 -14.25 -7.38
CA SER A 133 -1.59 -14.38 -8.81
C SER A 133 -2.59 -15.28 -9.55
N ASN A 134 -2.86 -16.47 -9.00
CA ASN A 134 -3.81 -17.42 -9.57
C ASN A 134 -5.22 -16.84 -9.59
N SER A 135 -5.63 -16.14 -8.53
CA SER A 135 -6.94 -15.50 -8.49
C SER A 135 -7.08 -14.40 -9.53
N LEU A 136 -6.02 -13.66 -9.82
CA LEU A 136 -6.01 -12.64 -10.86
C LEU A 136 -6.12 -13.29 -12.24
N GLU A 137 -5.29 -14.30 -12.53
CA GLU A 137 -5.27 -14.99 -13.82
C GLU A 137 -6.63 -15.64 -14.13
N ASN A 138 -7.19 -16.38 -13.17
CA ASN A 138 -8.45 -17.09 -13.32
C ASN A 138 -9.67 -16.17 -13.47
N ASN A 139 -9.58 -14.91 -13.01
CA ASN A 139 -10.71 -13.98 -13.00
C ASN A 139 -10.40 -12.66 -13.73
N PHE A 140 -9.43 -12.65 -14.64
CA PHE A 140 -9.08 -11.44 -15.40
C PHE A 140 -10.28 -10.87 -16.17
N SER A 141 -11.17 -11.73 -16.68
CA SER A 141 -12.43 -11.32 -17.31
C SER A 141 -13.35 -10.53 -16.37
N THR A 142 -13.30 -10.80 -15.07
CA THR A 142 -14.06 -10.01 -14.07
C THR A 142 -13.48 -8.61 -13.93
N ILE A 143 -12.14 -8.47 -13.96
CA ILE A 143 -11.49 -7.15 -13.95
C ILE A 143 -11.92 -6.34 -15.18
N LEU A 144 -11.87 -6.95 -16.37
CA LEU A 144 -12.35 -6.35 -17.61
C LEU A 144 -13.80 -5.90 -17.48
N GLN A 145 -14.70 -6.78 -17.02
CA GLN A 145 -16.12 -6.46 -16.89
C GLN A 145 -16.36 -5.25 -15.97
N VAL A 146 -15.74 -5.22 -14.79
CA VAL A 146 -15.95 -4.11 -13.84
C VAL A 146 -15.40 -2.78 -14.40
N VAL A 147 -14.26 -2.82 -15.09
CA VAL A 147 -13.72 -1.64 -15.77
C VAL A 147 -14.63 -1.19 -16.92
N GLU A 148 -15.11 -2.12 -17.74
CA GLU A 148 -16.03 -1.84 -18.86
C GLU A 148 -17.34 -1.20 -18.38
N GLU A 149 -17.92 -1.68 -17.27
CA GLU A 149 -19.09 -1.08 -16.63
C GLU A 149 -18.82 0.37 -16.22
N LEU A 150 -17.67 0.64 -15.59
CA LEU A 150 -17.27 1.98 -15.17
C LEU A 150 -17.05 2.92 -16.37
N VAL A 151 -16.28 2.48 -17.36
CA VAL A 151 -15.96 3.29 -18.55
C VAL A 151 -17.20 3.52 -19.41
N GLY A 152 -18.08 2.52 -19.51
CA GLY A 152 -19.39 2.66 -20.14
C GLY A 152 -20.26 3.72 -19.46
N LYS A 153 -20.26 3.76 -18.12
CA LYS A 153 -20.92 4.82 -17.35
C LYS A 153 -20.32 6.20 -17.61
N TRP A 154 -19.00 6.32 -17.67
CA TRP A 154 -18.36 7.62 -17.97
C TRP A 154 -18.62 8.07 -19.41
N SER A 155 -18.69 7.14 -20.36
CA SER A 155 -18.96 7.43 -21.76
C SER A 155 -20.39 7.92 -22.04
N SER A 156 -21.32 7.69 -21.09
CA SER A 156 -22.70 8.19 -21.18
C SER A 156 -22.90 9.55 -20.52
N PHE A 157 -21.89 10.06 -19.81
CA PHE A 157 -21.94 11.38 -19.21
C PHE A 157 -21.82 12.49 -20.26
N PRO A 158 -22.48 13.65 -20.06
CA PRO A 158 -22.20 14.86 -20.84
C PRO A 158 -20.75 15.31 -20.66
N GLU A 159 -20.14 15.91 -21.69
CA GLU A 159 -18.70 16.29 -21.67
C GLU A 159 -18.30 17.21 -20.50
N ALA A 160 -19.22 18.08 -20.06
CA ALA A 160 -18.99 18.99 -18.94
C ALA A 160 -19.23 18.36 -17.55
N GLN A 161 -19.61 17.09 -17.47
CA GLN A 161 -19.90 16.46 -16.19
C GLN A 161 -18.61 16.23 -15.40
N HIS A 162 -18.56 16.81 -14.20
CA HIS A 162 -17.47 16.55 -13.26
C HIS A 162 -17.60 15.15 -12.68
N ILE A 163 -16.51 14.39 -12.75
CA ILE A 163 -16.43 13.02 -12.29
C ILE A 163 -15.64 12.98 -10.98
N PRO A 164 -16.23 12.46 -9.87
CA PRO A 164 -15.51 12.31 -8.60
C PRO A 164 -14.55 11.12 -8.69
N LEU A 165 -13.27 11.40 -8.96
CA LEU A 165 -12.27 10.39 -9.28
C LEU A 165 -12.00 9.46 -8.11
N CYS A 166 -11.78 9.99 -6.91
CA CYS A 166 -11.48 9.20 -5.72
C CYS A 166 -12.64 8.25 -5.39
N SER A 167 -13.87 8.76 -5.39
CA SER A 167 -15.06 7.94 -5.13
C SER A 167 -15.25 6.82 -6.16
N HIS A 168 -15.05 7.10 -7.45
CA HIS A 168 -15.21 6.11 -8.50
C HIS A 168 -14.09 5.06 -8.50
N MET A 169 -12.84 5.47 -8.31
CA MET A 169 -11.70 4.54 -8.25
C MET A 169 -11.74 3.67 -7.00
N LEU A 170 -12.19 4.20 -5.85
CA LEU A 170 -12.42 3.40 -4.66
C LEU A 170 -13.52 2.36 -4.89
N GLY A 171 -14.64 2.76 -5.51
CA GLY A 171 -15.70 1.83 -5.90
C GLY A 171 -15.22 0.71 -6.84
N LEU A 172 -14.42 1.06 -7.84
CA LEU A 172 -13.76 0.10 -8.75
C LEU A 172 -12.88 -0.87 -7.96
N ALA A 173 -11.97 -0.36 -7.15
CA ALA A 173 -11.03 -1.18 -6.38
C ALA A 173 -11.75 -2.12 -5.42
N LEU A 174 -12.75 -1.63 -4.67
CA LEU A 174 -13.57 -2.44 -3.77
C LEU A 174 -14.28 -3.56 -4.54
N LYS A 175 -14.94 -3.24 -5.65
CA LYS A 175 -15.69 -4.22 -6.45
C LYS A 175 -14.77 -5.27 -7.09
N THR A 176 -13.59 -4.88 -7.56
CA THR A 176 -12.61 -5.80 -8.14
C THR A 176 -11.93 -6.67 -7.06
N VAL A 177 -11.37 -6.07 -6.02
CA VAL A 177 -10.65 -6.78 -4.96
C VAL A 177 -11.57 -7.72 -4.19
N THR A 178 -12.80 -7.32 -3.87
CA THR A 178 -13.72 -8.21 -3.15
C THR A 178 -14.24 -9.35 -4.03
N GLN A 179 -14.48 -9.15 -5.33
CA GLN A 179 -14.87 -10.26 -6.21
C GLN A 179 -13.74 -11.27 -6.41
N LEU A 180 -12.50 -10.80 -6.62
CA LEU A 180 -11.33 -11.68 -6.77
C LEU A 180 -10.87 -12.24 -5.42
N GLY A 181 -11.11 -11.54 -4.33
CA GLY A 181 -10.76 -11.95 -2.98
C GLY A 181 -11.71 -12.99 -2.40
N LEU A 182 -13.01 -12.71 -2.53
CA LEU A 182 -14.09 -13.29 -1.73
C LEU A 182 -15.21 -13.92 -2.58
N GLY A 183 -15.20 -13.71 -3.90
CA GLY A 183 -16.10 -14.37 -4.84
C GLY A 183 -17.35 -13.60 -5.23
N GLU A 184 -18.25 -14.31 -5.90
CA GLU A 184 -19.38 -13.74 -6.67
C GLU A 184 -20.41 -12.98 -5.82
N ARG A 185 -20.39 -13.15 -4.48
CA ARG A 185 -21.21 -12.37 -3.54
C ARG A 185 -21.05 -10.85 -3.73
N PHE A 186 -19.88 -10.42 -4.18
CA PHE A 186 -19.55 -9.01 -4.38
C PHE A 186 -19.83 -8.50 -5.81
N ARG A 187 -20.58 -9.26 -6.62
CA ARG A 187 -21.26 -8.70 -7.79
C ARG A 187 -22.42 -7.77 -7.40
N ASP A 188 -23.00 -8.01 -6.22
CA ASP A 188 -24.06 -7.18 -5.64
C ASP A 188 -23.47 -5.92 -4.99
N ASP A 189 -23.80 -4.76 -5.56
CA ASP A 189 -23.33 -3.46 -5.10
C ASP A 189 -23.72 -3.17 -3.63
N ALA A 190 -24.84 -3.72 -3.14
CA ALA A 190 -25.22 -3.55 -1.73
C ALA A 190 -24.23 -4.23 -0.79
N LYS A 191 -23.65 -5.38 -1.20
CA LYS A 191 -22.60 -6.06 -0.43
C LYS A 191 -21.29 -5.28 -0.46
N VAL A 192 -20.94 -4.69 -1.60
CA VAL A 192 -19.75 -3.83 -1.74
C VAL A 192 -19.89 -2.59 -0.87
N ILE A 193 -21.05 -1.94 -0.83
CA ILE A 193 -21.32 -0.77 0.02
C ILE A 193 -21.22 -1.13 1.51
N SER A 194 -21.79 -2.26 1.92
CA SER A 194 -21.67 -2.73 3.31
C SER A 194 -20.21 -3.01 3.69
N PHE A 195 -19.44 -3.62 2.79
CA PHE A 195 -18.01 -3.85 3.00
C PHE A 195 -17.25 -2.53 3.13
N ARG A 196 -17.51 -1.58 2.23
CA ARG A 196 -16.88 -0.26 2.20
C ARG A 196 -17.01 0.47 3.54
N LYS A 197 -18.20 0.46 4.15
CA LYS A 197 -18.42 1.13 5.44
C LYS A 197 -17.42 0.67 6.51
N ASN A 198 -17.21 -0.64 6.61
CA ASN A 198 -16.29 -1.21 7.59
C ASN A 198 -14.84 -1.03 7.17
N HIS A 199 -14.56 -1.14 5.87
CA HIS A 199 -13.23 -0.85 5.30
C HIS A 199 -12.78 0.58 5.62
N ASP A 200 -13.62 1.59 5.33
CA ASP A 200 -13.31 3.01 5.57
C ASP A 200 -13.09 3.29 7.08
N ALA A 201 -13.93 2.69 7.95
CA ALA A 201 -13.80 2.83 9.40
C ALA A 201 -12.50 2.21 9.95
N ILE A 202 -12.08 1.06 9.42
CA ILE A 202 -10.83 0.40 9.82
C ILE A 202 -9.62 1.18 9.27
N TRP A 203 -9.63 1.50 7.98
CA TRP A 203 -8.47 2.10 7.32
C TRP A 203 -8.17 3.51 7.80
N SER A 204 -9.20 4.33 8.05
CA SER A 204 -9.03 5.68 8.58
C SER A 204 -8.31 5.68 9.94
N GLU A 205 -8.52 4.66 10.77
CA GLU A 205 -7.87 4.54 12.07
C GLU A 205 -6.47 3.90 11.97
N VAL A 206 -6.25 2.99 11.03
CA VAL A 206 -4.90 2.47 10.70
C VAL A 206 -3.98 3.60 10.24
N GLY A 207 -4.46 4.48 9.35
CA GLY A 207 -3.69 5.63 8.85
C GLY A 207 -3.54 6.73 9.88
N LYS A 208 -4.65 7.25 10.41
CA LYS A 208 -4.67 8.42 11.32
C LYS A 208 -4.46 8.01 12.78
N GLY A 209 -5.36 7.20 13.32
CA GLY A 209 -5.50 6.94 14.75
C GLY A 209 -4.34 6.18 15.43
N TYR A 210 -3.68 5.28 14.70
CA TYR A 210 -2.54 4.52 15.21
C TYR A 210 -1.20 5.22 15.00
N MET A 211 -1.02 5.95 13.90
CA MET A 211 0.24 6.66 13.63
C MET A 211 0.41 7.91 14.50
N ASP A 212 -0.68 8.54 14.95
CA ASP A 212 -0.65 9.73 15.84
C ASP A 212 -1.05 9.42 17.31
N GLY A 213 -1.40 8.17 17.61
CA GLY A 213 -1.85 7.71 18.93
C GLY A 213 -3.19 8.30 19.40
N SER A 214 -3.99 8.90 18.50
CA SER A 214 -5.26 9.57 18.83
C SER A 214 -6.45 8.62 19.01
N LEU A 215 -6.36 7.38 18.52
CA LEU A 215 -7.43 6.39 18.69
C LEU A 215 -7.68 6.05 20.16
N GLU A 216 -6.60 5.78 20.91
CA GLU A 216 -6.67 5.43 22.34
C GLU A 216 -7.18 6.58 23.22
N LYS A 217 -7.11 7.82 22.71
CA LYS A 217 -7.62 9.02 23.41
C LYS A 217 -9.13 9.20 23.27
N SER A 218 -9.80 8.42 22.42
CA SER A 218 -11.25 8.53 22.15
C SER A 218 -11.93 7.18 22.25
N SER A 219 -12.65 6.96 23.35
CA SER A 219 -13.43 5.74 23.57
C SER A 219 -14.49 5.49 22.49
N SER A 220 -15.10 6.55 21.94
CA SER A 220 -16.08 6.44 20.87
C SER A 220 -15.46 6.03 19.52
N ARG A 221 -14.30 6.58 19.16
CA ARG A 221 -13.57 6.16 17.95
C ARG A 221 -13.09 4.72 18.07
N LYS A 222 -12.54 4.36 19.23
CA LYS A 222 -12.11 2.99 19.52
C LYS A 222 -13.26 1.99 19.43
N ALA A 223 -14.40 2.27 20.04
CA ALA A 223 -15.58 1.41 19.95
C ALA A 223 -16.09 1.27 18.50
N HIS A 224 -16.05 2.36 17.71
CA HIS A 224 -16.42 2.31 16.30
C HIS A 224 -15.47 1.43 15.48
N TYR A 225 -14.15 1.57 15.69
CA TYR A 225 -13.12 0.74 15.07
C TYR A 225 -13.29 -0.75 15.41
N GLU A 226 -13.43 -1.09 16.70
CA GLU A 226 -13.61 -2.46 17.15
C GLU A 226 -14.90 -3.10 16.61
N THR A 227 -15.97 -2.31 16.51
CA THR A 227 -17.23 -2.75 15.90
C THR A 227 -17.03 -3.05 14.41
N ALA A 228 -16.41 -2.13 13.67
CA ALA A 228 -16.14 -2.32 12.24
C ALA A 228 -15.25 -3.54 11.97
N LEU A 229 -14.22 -3.75 12.81
CA LEU A 229 -13.33 -4.91 12.72
C LEU A 229 -14.10 -6.22 12.95
N SER A 230 -14.91 -6.29 14.01
CA SER A 230 -15.73 -7.47 14.33
C SER A 230 -16.75 -7.79 13.23
N GLU A 231 -17.41 -6.77 12.67
CA GLU A 231 -18.33 -6.95 11.54
C GLU A 231 -17.61 -7.44 10.28
N MET A 232 -16.41 -6.93 10.01
CA MET A 232 -15.58 -7.35 8.89
C MET A 232 -15.14 -8.82 9.05
N GLU A 233 -14.65 -9.21 10.23
CA GLU A 233 -14.27 -10.60 10.52
C GLU A 233 -15.44 -11.57 10.40
N SER A 234 -16.61 -11.21 10.94
CA SER A 234 -17.84 -11.99 10.80
C SER A 234 -18.23 -12.21 9.34
N MET A 235 -18.11 -11.16 8.52
CA MET A 235 -18.38 -11.25 7.09
C MET A 235 -17.36 -12.15 6.37
N LEU A 236 -16.06 -12.02 6.65
CA LEU A 236 -15.03 -12.88 6.07
C LEU A 236 -15.23 -14.36 6.45
N LEU A 237 -15.62 -14.64 7.70
CA LEU A 237 -15.95 -15.99 8.16
C LEU A 237 -17.19 -16.56 7.44
N SER A 238 -18.23 -15.74 7.23
CA SER A 238 -19.42 -16.13 6.44
C SER A 238 -19.01 -16.53 5.03
N VAL A 239 -18.21 -15.70 4.36
CA VAL A 239 -17.69 -15.97 3.02
C VAL A 239 -16.89 -17.27 3.00
N ALA A 240 -15.95 -17.46 3.92
CA ALA A 240 -15.11 -18.66 3.94
C ALA A 240 -15.94 -19.94 4.12
N LYS A 241 -16.98 -19.92 4.97
CA LYS A 241 -17.92 -21.04 5.14
C LYS A 241 -18.72 -21.33 3.87
N GLU A 242 -19.25 -20.29 3.22
CA GLU A 242 -19.98 -20.40 1.96
C GLU A 242 -19.09 -20.99 0.85
N ARG A 243 -17.87 -20.48 0.71
CA ARG A 243 -16.89 -20.93 -0.30
C ARG A 243 -16.44 -22.38 -0.07
N LYS A 244 -16.16 -22.74 1.19
CA LYS A 244 -15.82 -24.13 1.56
C LYS A 244 -16.92 -25.12 1.18
N ALA A 245 -18.19 -24.73 1.30
CA ALA A 245 -19.32 -25.56 0.89
C ALA A 245 -19.43 -25.69 -0.64
N GLN A 246 -19.10 -24.64 -1.40
CA GLN A 246 -19.17 -24.63 -2.86
C GLN A 246 -18.08 -25.47 -3.55
N ARG A 247 -16.95 -25.72 -2.87
CA ARG A 247 -15.78 -26.46 -3.41
C ARG A 247 -15.27 -25.89 -4.75
N LYS A 248 -15.44 -24.58 -4.99
CA LYS A 248 -14.86 -23.86 -6.12
C LYS A 248 -13.40 -23.49 -5.79
N GLN A 249 -12.58 -23.28 -6.83
CA GLN A 249 -11.14 -22.97 -6.70
C GLN A 249 -10.75 -21.76 -7.55
N SER A 250 -11.60 -20.75 -7.60
CA SER A 250 -11.44 -19.64 -8.54
C SER A 250 -10.86 -18.40 -7.89
N VAL A 251 -11.14 -18.14 -6.62
CA VAL A 251 -10.80 -16.86 -5.95
C VAL A 251 -9.78 -17.03 -4.84
N PHE A 252 -9.17 -15.93 -4.39
CA PHE A 252 -8.11 -15.90 -3.38
C PHE A 252 -8.44 -16.74 -2.13
N VAL A 253 -9.61 -16.55 -1.52
CA VAL A 253 -10.01 -17.30 -0.31
C VAL A 253 -10.10 -18.81 -0.55
N ASP A 254 -10.43 -19.27 -1.76
CA ASP A 254 -10.48 -20.70 -2.07
C ASP A 254 -9.10 -21.35 -2.05
N ALA A 255 -8.09 -20.63 -2.54
CA ALA A 255 -6.71 -21.10 -2.54
C ALA A 255 -6.19 -21.25 -1.10
N LEU A 256 -6.54 -20.30 -0.23
CA LEU A 256 -6.21 -20.39 1.19
C LEU A 256 -6.95 -21.54 1.89
N LEU A 257 -8.23 -21.77 1.58
CA LEU A 257 -9.04 -22.86 2.15
C LEU A 257 -8.53 -24.27 1.79
N GLN A 258 -7.76 -24.41 0.71
CA GLN A 258 -7.15 -25.69 0.29
C GLN A 258 -5.78 -25.94 0.90
N SER A 259 -5.21 -24.94 1.55
CA SER A 259 -3.90 -25.05 2.19
C SER A 259 -3.98 -25.66 3.59
N SER A 260 -2.83 -25.86 4.23
CA SER A 260 -2.73 -26.29 5.62
C SER A 260 -2.88 -25.15 6.64
N LEU A 261 -3.36 -23.98 6.21
CA LEU A 261 -3.54 -22.82 7.09
C LEU A 261 -4.70 -23.02 8.08
N THR A 262 -4.52 -22.49 9.28
CA THR A 262 -5.60 -22.40 10.28
C THR A 262 -6.67 -21.40 9.83
N GLU A 263 -7.92 -21.55 10.30
CA GLU A 263 -9.00 -20.60 9.99
C GLU A 263 -8.60 -19.16 10.32
N ARG A 264 -7.90 -18.95 11.45
CA ARG A 264 -7.35 -17.66 11.84
C ARG A 264 -6.38 -17.10 10.79
N GLN A 265 -5.41 -17.89 10.34
CA GLN A 265 -4.44 -17.44 9.32
C GLN A 265 -5.12 -17.08 7.99
N ILE A 266 -6.17 -17.84 7.62
CA ILE A 266 -6.97 -17.53 6.43
C ILE A 266 -7.68 -16.18 6.60
N MET A 267 -8.30 -15.93 7.76
CA MET A 267 -8.96 -14.65 8.03
C MET A 267 -7.97 -13.48 8.03
N GLU A 268 -6.81 -13.66 8.65
CA GLU A 268 -5.71 -12.68 8.64
C GLU A 268 -5.32 -12.29 7.21
N ASP A 269 -5.07 -13.29 6.36
CA ASP A 269 -4.60 -13.07 5.00
C ASP A 269 -5.71 -12.48 4.10
N CYS A 270 -6.96 -12.89 4.29
CA CYS A 270 -8.12 -12.26 3.65
C CYS A 270 -8.31 -10.80 4.09
N MET A 271 -8.17 -10.50 5.37
CA MET A 271 -8.29 -9.14 5.90
C MET A 271 -7.21 -8.23 5.30
N VAL A 272 -5.95 -8.67 5.30
CA VAL A 272 -4.83 -7.93 4.70
C VAL A 272 -5.06 -7.68 3.22
N PHE A 273 -5.36 -8.74 2.44
CA PHE A 273 -5.56 -8.61 1.00
C PHE A 273 -6.70 -7.63 0.68
N THR A 274 -7.83 -7.76 1.37
CA THR A 274 -9.02 -6.96 1.06
C THR A 274 -8.91 -5.52 1.57
N LEU A 275 -8.26 -5.25 2.70
CA LEU A 275 -8.04 -3.88 3.17
C LEU A 275 -6.98 -3.17 2.34
N ALA A 276 -5.75 -3.70 2.32
CA ALA A 276 -4.61 -3.07 1.65
C ALA A 276 -4.77 -3.07 0.13
N GLY A 277 -5.24 -4.19 -0.44
CA GLY A 277 -5.47 -4.32 -1.88
C GLY A 277 -6.47 -3.28 -2.41
N CYS A 278 -7.55 -2.99 -1.67
CA CYS A 278 -8.50 -1.95 -2.06
C CYS A 278 -7.86 -0.56 -2.09
N VAL A 279 -7.11 -0.18 -1.04
CA VAL A 279 -6.53 1.16 -0.94
C VAL A 279 -5.40 1.38 -1.93
N ILE A 280 -4.51 0.39 -2.10
CA ILE A 280 -3.40 0.47 -3.05
C ILE A 280 -3.95 0.55 -4.48
N THR A 281 -4.91 -0.30 -4.83
CA THR A 281 -5.53 -0.30 -6.17
C THR A 281 -6.27 1.01 -6.43
N ALA A 282 -7.07 1.49 -5.47
CA ALA A 282 -7.81 2.74 -5.62
C ALA A 282 -6.84 3.91 -5.87
N ASN A 283 -5.83 4.08 -5.01
CA ASN A 283 -4.91 5.22 -5.11
C ASN A 283 -4.01 5.14 -6.35
N LEU A 284 -3.54 3.95 -6.76
CA LEU A 284 -2.81 3.82 -8.01
C LEU A 284 -3.67 4.28 -9.21
N CYS A 285 -4.93 3.84 -9.27
CA CYS A 285 -5.84 4.23 -10.33
C CYS A 285 -6.18 5.73 -10.29
N ILE A 286 -6.38 6.31 -9.10
CA ILE A 286 -6.61 7.76 -8.92
C ILE A 286 -5.43 8.54 -9.48
N TRP A 287 -4.22 8.24 -9.03
CA TRP A 287 -3.03 8.97 -9.47
C TRP A 287 -2.74 8.77 -10.96
N ALA A 288 -2.94 7.56 -11.50
CA ALA A 288 -2.73 7.28 -12.92
C ALA A 288 -3.67 8.12 -13.79
N VAL A 289 -4.97 8.13 -13.47
CA VAL A 289 -5.96 8.93 -14.19
C VAL A 289 -5.70 10.42 -14.00
N HIS A 290 -5.34 10.86 -12.80
CA HIS A 290 -4.99 12.25 -12.52
C HIS A 290 -3.80 12.71 -13.37
N PHE A 291 -2.67 11.98 -13.35
CA PHE A 291 -1.49 12.36 -14.14
C PHE A 291 -1.74 12.30 -15.65
N LEU A 292 -2.50 11.31 -16.13
CA LEU A 292 -2.89 11.27 -17.55
C LEU A 292 -3.82 12.44 -17.94
N SER A 293 -4.67 12.91 -17.04
CA SER A 293 -5.54 14.08 -17.32
C SER A 293 -4.80 15.42 -17.29
N THR A 294 -3.60 15.46 -16.70
CA THR A 294 -2.74 16.65 -16.62
C THR A 294 -1.58 16.62 -17.63
N SER A 295 -1.36 15.50 -18.33
CA SER A 295 -0.31 15.32 -19.33
C SER A 295 -0.89 14.78 -20.64
N GLU A 296 -1.22 15.70 -21.55
CA GLU A 296 -1.77 15.37 -22.87
C GLU A 296 -0.79 14.52 -23.68
N GLU A 297 0.49 14.88 -23.69
CA GLU A 297 1.55 14.12 -24.35
C GLU A 297 1.61 12.66 -23.87
N ALA A 298 1.59 12.43 -22.55
CA ALA A 298 1.61 11.08 -22.02
C ALA A 298 0.33 10.30 -22.39
N GLN A 299 -0.82 10.96 -22.41
CA GLN A 299 -2.09 10.35 -22.78
C GLN A 299 -2.16 9.98 -24.26
N ASP A 300 -1.56 10.78 -25.15
CA ASP A 300 -1.50 10.53 -26.59
C ASP A 300 -0.48 9.45 -26.94
N ASN A 301 0.70 9.44 -26.31
CA ASN A 301 1.68 8.36 -26.48
C ASN A 301 1.13 7.02 -26.00
N LEU A 302 0.43 6.99 -24.87
CA LEU A 302 -0.23 5.78 -24.37
C LEU A 302 -1.32 5.30 -25.33
N TYR A 303 -2.11 6.21 -25.89
CA TYR A 303 -3.10 5.83 -26.89
C TYR A 303 -2.48 5.20 -28.12
N GLN A 304 -1.39 5.77 -28.62
CA GLN A 304 -0.71 5.24 -29.79
C GLN A 304 -0.20 3.81 -29.54
N GLU A 305 0.47 3.56 -28.41
CA GLU A 305 0.88 2.20 -28.04
C GLU A 305 -0.31 1.24 -27.98
N LEU A 306 -1.43 1.67 -27.38
CA LEU A 306 -2.62 0.84 -27.26
C LEU A 306 -3.22 0.48 -28.63
N GLN A 307 -3.19 1.41 -29.60
CA GLN A 307 -3.60 1.11 -30.98
C GLN A 307 -2.65 0.11 -31.65
N ASP A 308 -1.34 0.30 -31.49
CA ASP A 308 -0.32 -0.51 -32.15
C ASP A 308 -0.28 -1.95 -31.61
N VAL A 309 -0.44 -2.12 -30.29
CA VAL A 309 -0.32 -3.43 -29.62
C VAL A 309 -1.66 -4.17 -29.55
N LEU A 310 -2.76 -3.46 -29.23
CA LEU A 310 -4.06 -4.10 -29.02
C LEU A 310 -4.92 -4.11 -30.28
N GLY A 311 -4.75 -3.13 -31.17
CA GLY A 311 -5.64 -2.91 -32.31
C GLY A 311 -7.07 -2.67 -31.86
N SER A 312 -8.01 -3.43 -32.42
CA SER A 312 -9.43 -3.39 -32.03
C SER A 312 -9.74 -4.19 -30.75
N ASP A 313 -8.90 -5.15 -30.37
CA ASP A 313 -9.19 -6.07 -29.28
C ASP A 313 -9.15 -5.38 -27.90
N PRO A 314 -9.91 -5.86 -26.90
CA PRO A 314 -9.67 -5.45 -25.52
C PRO A 314 -8.28 -5.90 -25.04
N VAL A 315 -7.81 -5.28 -23.96
CA VAL A 315 -6.56 -5.72 -23.30
C VAL A 315 -6.73 -7.14 -22.75
N SER A 316 -5.69 -7.96 -22.91
CA SER A 316 -5.64 -9.35 -22.46
C SER A 316 -4.35 -9.63 -21.69
N LEU A 317 -4.35 -10.66 -20.84
CA LEU A 317 -3.17 -11.01 -20.01
C LEU A 317 -1.90 -11.23 -20.85
N ASP A 318 -2.03 -11.86 -22.02
CA ASP A 318 -0.92 -12.11 -22.94
C ASP A 318 -0.40 -10.82 -23.60
N LYS A 319 -1.24 -9.80 -23.77
CA LYS A 319 -0.85 -8.50 -24.35
C LYS A 319 -0.27 -7.52 -23.33
N ILE A 320 -0.59 -7.65 -22.04
CA ILE A 320 -0.09 -6.74 -20.98
C ILE A 320 1.45 -6.57 -21.00
N PRO A 321 2.27 -7.64 -21.10
CA PRO A 321 3.73 -7.51 -21.16
C PRO A 321 4.27 -6.72 -22.35
N HIS A 322 3.45 -6.52 -23.40
CA HIS A 322 3.81 -5.77 -24.60
C HIS A 322 3.48 -4.27 -24.50
N LEU A 323 2.71 -3.85 -23.49
CA LEU A 323 2.36 -2.45 -23.22
C LEU A 323 3.45 -1.76 -22.38
N ARG A 324 4.61 -1.53 -23.01
CA ARG A 324 5.81 -1.00 -22.36
C ARG A 324 5.62 0.42 -21.86
N TYR A 325 5.07 1.31 -22.69
CA TYR A 325 4.78 2.69 -22.32
C TYR A 325 3.70 2.77 -21.25
N CYS A 326 2.66 1.93 -21.30
CA CYS A 326 1.70 1.79 -20.20
C CYS A 326 2.40 1.42 -18.89
N GLN A 327 3.35 0.49 -18.91
CA GLN A 327 4.14 0.14 -17.72
C GLN A 327 4.98 1.32 -17.23
N GLN A 328 5.57 2.11 -18.13
CA GLN A 328 6.30 3.34 -17.79
C GLN A 328 5.39 4.38 -17.13
N VAL A 329 4.18 4.60 -17.68
CA VAL A 329 3.15 5.49 -17.13
C VAL A 329 2.78 5.08 -15.70
N LEU A 330 2.57 3.79 -15.44
CA LEU A 330 2.20 3.32 -14.11
C LEU A 330 3.37 3.35 -13.12
N ASN A 331 4.60 3.05 -13.56
CA ASN A 331 5.78 3.19 -12.71
C ASN A 331 6.01 4.66 -12.33
N GLU A 332 5.88 5.57 -13.30
CA GLU A 332 6.00 7.02 -13.05
C GLU A 332 4.86 7.54 -12.17
N THR A 333 3.67 6.93 -12.26
CA THR A 333 2.55 7.23 -11.35
C THR A 333 2.94 6.89 -9.91
N VAL A 334 3.43 5.67 -9.67
CA VAL A 334 3.86 5.22 -8.34
C VAL A 334 4.99 6.10 -7.79
N ARG A 335 5.96 6.46 -8.64
CA ARG A 335 7.10 7.32 -8.29
C ARG A 335 6.63 8.73 -7.90
N THR A 336 5.88 9.38 -8.78
CA THR A 336 5.47 10.78 -8.64
C THR A 336 4.49 10.97 -7.48
N ALA A 337 3.54 10.04 -7.32
CA ALA A 337 2.61 10.05 -6.19
C ALA A 337 3.23 9.61 -4.86
N LYS A 338 4.44 9.02 -4.89
CA LYS A 338 5.04 8.32 -3.74
C LYS A 338 4.05 7.35 -3.12
N LEU A 339 3.50 6.45 -3.94
CA LEU A 339 2.29 5.68 -3.59
C LEU A 339 2.43 4.96 -2.24
N THR A 340 3.59 4.35 -1.96
CA THR A 340 3.94 3.85 -0.62
C THR A 340 5.23 4.53 -0.16
N PRO A 341 5.14 5.63 0.61
CA PRO A 341 6.29 6.51 0.88
C PRO A 341 7.26 5.94 1.93
N VAL A 342 6.89 4.85 2.60
CA VAL A 342 7.66 4.24 3.68
C VAL A 342 7.61 2.72 3.57
N ALA A 343 8.75 2.08 3.76
CA ALA A 343 8.82 0.65 4.09
C ALA A 343 9.68 0.49 5.34
N ALA A 344 9.55 -0.64 6.03
CA ALA A 344 10.40 -0.94 7.17
C ALA A 344 10.97 -2.35 7.07
N ARG A 345 12.03 -2.62 7.82
CA ARG A 345 12.64 -3.94 8.03
C ARG A 345 13.15 -4.03 9.46
N LEU A 346 13.12 -5.22 10.04
CA LEU A 346 13.79 -5.49 11.31
C LEU A 346 15.17 -6.08 11.02
N GLN A 347 16.21 -5.53 11.64
CA GLN A 347 17.57 -6.03 11.49
C GLN A 347 17.71 -7.39 12.21
N GLU A 348 17.77 -8.51 11.49
CA GLU A 348 17.83 -9.83 12.15
C GLU A 348 19.24 -10.21 12.64
N VAL A 349 20.27 -9.66 12.00
CA VAL A 349 21.69 -9.89 12.31
C VAL A 349 22.42 -8.55 12.24
N GLU A 350 23.41 -8.30 13.09
CA GLU A 350 24.22 -7.07 13.00
C GLU A 350 24.78 -6.88 11.58
N GLY A 351 24.63 -5.67 11.04
CA GLY A 351 25.06 -5.32 9.68
C GLY A 351 25.72 -3.95 9.63
N LYS A 352 26.24 -3.59 8.45
CA LYS A 352 26.83 -2.26 8.23
C LYS A 352 26.14 -1.55 7.07
N VAL A 353 25.90 -0.26 7.26
CA VAL A 353 25.46 0.67 6.22
C VAL A 353 26.39 1.87 6.30
N ASP A 354 27.15 2.10 5.23
CA ASP A 354 28.26 3.05 5.19
C ASP A 354 29.28 2.78 6.32
N GLN A 355 29.75 3.79 7.05
CA GLN A 355 30.54 3.60 8.28
C GLN A 355 29.75 3.09 9.50
N HIS A 356 28.41 3.04 9.44
CA HIS A 356 27.59 2.79 10.61
C HIS A 356 27.31 1.31 10.81
N VAL A 357 27.43 0.86 12.06
CA VAL A 357 26.99 -0.49 12.47
C VAL A 357 25.52 -0.41 12.88
N ILE A 358 24.68 -1.23 12.24
CA ILE A 358 23.27 -1.40 12.54
C ILE A 358 23.10 -2.67 13.39
N PRO A 359 22.82 -2.53 14.70
CA PRO A 359 22.69 -3.67 15.60
C PRO A 359 21.51 -4.55 15.22
N LYS A 360 21.62 -5.84 15.54
CA LYS A 360 20.47 -6.76 15.54
C LYS A 360 19.30 -6.15 16.34
N GLU A 361 18.08 -6.43 15.91
CA GLU A 361 16.80 -5.97 16.46
C GLU A 361 16.53 -4.47 16.30
N THR A 362 17.34 -3.76 15.51
CA THR A 362 17.07 -2.36 15.13
C THR A 362 15.95 -2.31 14.08
N LEU A 363 14.97 -1.43 14.28
CA LEU A 363 13.99 -1.11 13.24
C LEU A 363 14.66 -0.19 12.21
N VAL A 364 14.65 -0.61 10.95
CA VAL A 364 15.20 0.16 9.83
C VAL A 364 14.08 0.61 8.91
N ILE A 365 13.90 1.91 8.77
CA ILE A 365 12.91 2.53 7.91
C ILE A 365 13.55 2.95 6.59
N TYR A 366 13.00 2.45 5.49
CA TYR A 366 13.30 2.93 4.17
C TYR A 366 12.39 4.13 3.87
N ALA A 367 12.98 5.32 3.79
CA ALA A 367 12.28 6.56 3.46
C ALA A 367 12.04 6.63 1.93
N LEU A 368 11.25 5.70 1.40
CA LEU A 368 11.05 5.53 -0.05
C LEU A 368 10.58 6.82 -0.73
N GLY A 369 9.69 7.59 -0.10
CA GLY A 369 9.22 8.87 -0.63
C GLY A 369 10.33 9.92 -0.73
N VAL A 370 11.32 9.89 0.17
CA VAL A 370 12.54 10.73 0.08
C VAL A 370 13.39 10.26 -1.10
N VAL A 371 13.61 8.95 -1.21
CA VAL A 371 14.40 8.35 -2.31
C VAL A 371 13.78 8.62 -3.68
N LEU A 372 12.45 8.56 -3.81
CA LEU A 372 11.73 8.81 -5.06
C LEU A 372 11.74 10.28 -5.51
N GLN A 373 12.12 11.19 -4.59
CA GLN A 373 12.24 12.62 -4.82
C GLN A 373 13.69 13.13 -4.82
N ASP A 374 14.65 12.23 -4.62
CA ASP A 374 16.07 12.55 -4.68
C ASP A 374 16.46 12.99 -6.10
N ALA A 375 16.90 14.24 -6.25
CA ALA A 375 17.24 14.83 -7.54
C ALA A 375 18.52 14.22 -8.14
N ASP A 376 19.39 13.63 -7.33
CA ASP A 376 20.58 12.92 -7.79
C ASP A 376 20.22 11.58 -8.45
N THR A 377 19.11 10.97 -8.01
CA THR A 377 18.58 9.72 -8.57
C THR A 377 17.55 9.96 -9.68
N TRP A 378 16.69 10.98 -9.54
CA TRP A 378 15.55 11.25 -10.42
C TRP A 378 15.57 12.71 -10.91
N SER A 379 15.95 12.94 -12.16
CA SER A 379 16.00 14.28 -12.75
C SER A 379 14.62 14.96 -12.78
N ALA A 380 14.50 16.21 -12.33
CA ALA A 380 13.21 16.89 -12.19
C ALA A 380 12.15 16.03 -11.47
N PRO A 381 12.39 15.65 -10.20
CA PRO A 381 11.65 14.56 -9.51
C PRO A 381 10.15 14.83 -9.34
N TYR A 382 9.71 16.08 -9.41
CA TYR A 382 8.30 16.45 -9.28
C TYR A 382 7.54 16.47 -10.61
N ARG A 383 8.23 16.33 -11.76
CA ARG A 383 7.60 16.24 -13.07
C ARG A 383 7.17 14.80 -13.34
N PHE A 384 5.92 14.62 -13.75
CA PHE A 384 5.43 13.35 -14.27
C PHE A 384 5.97 13.15 -15.69
N ASP A 385 6.94 12.25 -15.85
CA ASP A 385 7.61 11.97 -17.11
C ASP A 385 7.79 10.45 -17.29
N PRO A 386 6.86 9.75 -17.97
CA PRO A 386 6.96 8.32 -18.22
C PRO A 386 8.23 7.92 -18.99
N GLY A 387 8.74 8.79 -19.88
CA GLY A 387 9.93 8.53 -20.69
C GLY A 387 11.18 8.24 -19.86
N ARG A 388 11.21 8.68 -18.60
CA ARG A 388 12.25 8.34 -17.62
C ARG A 388 12.50 6.84 -17.47
N PHE A 389 11.46 6.03 -17.61
CA PHE A 389 11.56 4.57 -17.48
C PHE A 389 12.00 3.87 -18.78
N GLU A 390 12.39 4.62 -19.82
CA GLU A 390 13.22 4.08 -20.91
C GLU A 390 14.64 3.75 -20.42
N GLU A 391 15.15 4.51 -19.45
CA GLU A 391 16.49 4.31 -18.91
C GLU A 391 16.59 3.06 -18.03
N ASP A 392 17.60 2.23 -18.28
CA ASP A 392 17.92 1.05 -17.49
C ASP A 392 18.20 1.37 -16.01
N SER A 393 18.85 2.50 -15.75
CA SER A 393 19.18 3.00 -14.41
C SER A 393 17.90 3.21 -13.58
N ALA A 394 16.94 3.96 -14.13
CA ALA A 394 15.66 4.21 -13.49
C ALA A 394 14.91 2.90 -13.19
N ARG A 395 14.85 1.98 -14.15
CA ARG A 395 14.21 0.67 -13.98
C ARG A 395 14.87 -0.18 -12.89
N LYS A 396 16.20 -0.21 -12.84
CA LYS A 396 16.98 -0.94 -11.82
C LYS A 396 16.78 -0.36 -10.43
N SER A 397 16.85 0.97 -10.29
CA SER A 397 16.59 1.66 -9.01
C SER A 397 15.16 1.38 -8.53
N PHE A 398 14.17 1.49 -9.41
CA PHE A 398 12.78 1.24 -9.07
C PHE A 398 12.49 -0.21 -8.67
N CYS A 399 13.12 -1.17 -9.35
CA CYS A 399 13.03 -2.59 -9.00
C CYS A 399 13.68 -2.88 -7.64
N LEU A 400 14.85 -2.29 -7.35
CA LEU A 400 15.54 -2.44 -6.07
C LEU A 400 14.69 -1.93 -4.90
N LEU A 401 13.93 -0.85 -5.11
CA LEU A 401 13.01 -0.29 -4.11
C LEU A 401 11.75 -1.14 -3.89
N GLY A 402 11.57 -2.23 -4.64
CA GLY A 402 10.43 -3.14 -4.49
C GLY A 402 9.14 -2.64 -5.14
N PHE A 403 9.24 -1.71 -6.09
CA PHE A 403 8.07 -1.22 -6.86
C PHE A 403 7.85 -1.96 -8.17
N SER A 404 8.83 -2.76 -8.62
CA SER A 404 8.73 -3.61 -9.80
C SER A 404 9.59 -4.89 -9.67
N GLY A 405 9.32 -5.89 -10.51
CA GLY A 405 10.01 -7.18 -10.49
C GLY A 405 9.54 -8.13 -9.37
N ASN A 406 10.37 -9.12 -9.04
CA ASN A 406 9.97 -10.23 -8.15
C ASN A 406 9.82 -9.84 -6.68
N GLN A 407 10.38 -8.69 -6.28
CA GLN A 407 10.27 -8.17 -4.91
C GLN A 407 9.08 -7.22 -4.74
N THR A 408 8.27 -7.04 -5.79
CA THR A 408 7.08 -6.20 -5.73
C THR A 408 6.09 -6.78 -4.73
N CYS A 409 5.58 -5.92 -3.85
CA CYS A 409 4.46 -6.25 -2.97
C CYS A 409 3.32 -6.91 -3.77
N PRO A 410 2.72 -8.01 -3.29
CA PRO A 410 1.71 -8.77 -4.04
C PRO A 410 0.49 -7.93 -4.43
N GLU A 411 0.02 -7.07 -3.53
CA GLU A 411 -1.11 -6.15 -3.72
C GLU A 411 -0.79 -5.05 -4.73
N LEU A 412 0.46 -4.56 -4.75
CA LEU A 412 0.88 -3.58 -5.75
C LEU A 412 0.95 -4.21 -7.15
N ARG A 413 1.41 -5.45 -7.27
CA ARG A 413 1.39 -6.20 -8.53
C ARG A 413 -0.04 -6.43 -9.03
N PHE A 414 -0.97 -6.76 -8.12
CA PHE A 414 -2.39 -6.84 -8.44
C PHE A 414 -2.91 -5.49 -8.94
N ALA A 415 -2.62 -4.41 -8.21
CA ALA A 415 -3.01 -3.05 -8.57
C ALA A 415 -2.50 -2.63 -9.95
N TYR A 416 -1.25 -2.94 -10.31
CA TYR A 416 -0.71 -2.67 -11.65
C TYR A 416 -1.55 -3.30 -12.76
N THR A 417 -2.03 -4.53 -12.57
CA THR A 417 -2.87 -5.20 -13.56
C THR A 417 -4.21 -4.49 -13.69
N VAL A 418 -4.87 -4.19 -12.56
CA VAL A 418 -6.15 -3.47 -12.57
C VAL A 418 -6.00 -2.08 -13.20
N ALA A 419 -4.95 -1.36 -12.84
CA ALA A 419 -4.64 -0.05 -13.40
C ALA A 419 -4.33 -0.12 -14.89
N THR A 420 -3.58 -1.14 -15.35
CA THR A 420 -3.33 -1.37 -16.78
C THR A 420 -4.63 -1.57 -17.54
N VAL A 421 -5.53 -2.41 -17.02
CA VAL A 421 -6.85 -2.62 -17.64
C VAL A 421 -7.66 -1.32 -17.66
N LEU A 422 -7.70 -0.60 -16.55
CA LEU A 422 -8.40 0.67 -16.43
C LEU A 422 -7.90 1.72 -17.44
N VAL A 423 -6.61 2.03 -17.42
CA VAL A 423 -6.06 3.10 -18.27
C VAL A 423 -6.13 2.70 -19.74
N SER A 424 -5.92 1.42 -20.07
CA SER A 424 -6.06 0.92 -21.44
C SER A 424 -7.48 1.13 -21.97
N THR A 425 -8.50 0.80 -21.18
CA THR A 425 -9.91 0.93 -21.59
C THR A 425 -10.36 2.40 -21.61
N LEU A 426 -9.94 3.21 -20.64
CA LEU A 426 -10.25 4.64 -20.59
C LEU A 426 -9.65 5.38 -21.78
N VAL A 427 -8.32 5.29 -21.95
CA VAL A 427 -7.56 6.07 -22.92
C VAL A 427 -7.96 5.70 -24.36
N ARG A 428 -8.36 4.46 -24.63
CA ARG A 428 -8.87 4.09 -25.97
C ARG A 428 -10.20 4.71 -26.34
N ARG A 429 -11.05 5.06 -25.36
CA ARG A 429 -12.43 5.51 -25.61
C ARG A 429 -12.67 6.97 -25.27
N LEU A 430 -11.92 7.50 -24.32
CA LEU A 430 -12.12 8.81 -23.74
C LEU A 430 -10.80 9.59 -23.75
N LYS A 431 -10.92 10.89 -23.96
CA LYS A 431 -9.86 11.86 -23.63
C LYS A 431 -10.12 12.37 -22.22
N LEU A 432 -9.10 12.31 -21.36
CA LEU A 432 -9.20 12.72 -19.95
C LEU A 432 -8.72 14.16 -19.81
N HIS A 433 -9.47 15.00 -19.09
CA HIS A 433 -9.17 16.42 -18.93
C HIS A 433 -9.10 16.81 -17.46
N GLN A 434 -8.04 17.51 -17.09
CA GLN A 434 -7.93 18.15 -15.78
C GLN A 434 -9.03 19.21 -15.62
N LEU A 435 -9.60 19.31 -14.42
CA LEU A 435 -10.45 20.44 -14.05
C LEU A 435 -9.59 21.68 -13.77
N GLN A 436 -9.82 22.78 -14.51
CA GLN A 436 -9.04 24.02 -14.35
C GLN A 436 -9.13 24.58 -12.92
N GLY A 437 -7.99 25.00 -12.37
CA GLY A 437 -7.89 25.57 -11.03
C GLY A 437 -7.86 24.55 -9.89
N GLN A 438 -8.02 23.25 -10.17
CA GLN A 438 -7.89 22.20 -9.17
C GLN A 438 -6.43 21.79 -8.97
N VAL A 439 -5.98 21.78 -7.70
CA VAL A 439 -4.69 21.24 -7.28
C VAL A 439 -4.94 20.00 -6.43
N ALA A 440 -4.38 18.86 -6.84
CA ALA A 440 -4.47 17.61 -6.07
C ALA A 440 -3.37 17.58 -5.01
N GLU A 441 -3.69 17.99 -3.78
CA GLU A 441 -2.75 17.89 -2.67
C GLU A 441 -2.61 16.44 -2.19
N VAL A 442 -1.38 16.01 -1.91
CA VAL A 442 -1.08 14.66 -1.43
C VAL A 442 -1.24 14.57 0.09
N ARG A 443 -1.87 13.50 0.56
CA ARG A 443 -1.85 13.03 1.95
C ARG A 443 -0.96 11.79 2.02
N SER A 444 0.16 11.91 2.72
CA SER A 444 1.14 10.81 2.87
C SER A 444 0.92 10.04 4.17
N GLU A 445 0.06 9.02 4.12
CA GLU A 445 -0.10 8.01 5.16
C GLU A 445 0.68 6.74 4.77
N LEU A 446 0.20 5.54 5.13
CA LEU A 446 0.76 4.28 4.64
C LEU A 446 0.70 4.16 3.11
N VAL A 447 -0.37 4.69 2.52
CA VAL A 447 -0.55 4.81 1.07
C VAL A 447 -0.90 6.27 0.77
N SER A 448 -0.15 6.89 -0.14
CA SER A 448 -0.38 8.28 -0.54
C SER A 448 -1.69 8.41 -1.32
N SER A 449 -2.55 9.31 -0.87
CA SER A 449 -3.88 9.56 -1.43
C SER A 449 -4.10 11.07 -1.62
N PRO A 450 -5.05 11.51 -2.46
CA PRO A 450 -5.46 12.91 -2.46
C PRO A 450 -6.05 13.31 -1.12
N LYS A 451 -5.76 14.53 -0.65
CA LYS A 451 -6.36 15.06 0.59
C LYS A 451 -7.87 15.22 0.49
N GLU A 452 -8.37 15.53 -0.70
CA GLU A 452 -9.77 15.81 -1.02
C GLU A 452 -10.20 15.07 -2.30
N GLU A 453 -11.51 15.08 -2.59
CA GLU A 453 -12.04 14.52 -3.83
C GLU A 453 -11.42 15.24 -5.03
N THR A 454 -10.84 14.45 -5.95
CA THR A 454 -10.22 14.97 -7.17
C THR A 454 -11.23 14.84 -8.30
N TRP A 455 -11.45 15.92 -9.04
CA TRP A 455 -12.42 15.94 -10.13
C TRP A 455 -11.73 15.97 -11.49
N ILE A 456 -12.31 15.29 -12.46
CA ILE A 456 -11.91 15.35 -13.88
C ILE A 456 -13.14 15.52 -14.76
N THR A 457 -12.91 15.88 -16.02
CA THR A 457 -13.92 15.77 -17.09
C THR A 457 -13.39 14.85 -18.19
N VAL A 458 -14.30 14.33 -19.03
CA VAL A 458 -13.94 13.43 -20.12
C VAL A 458 -14.70 13.81 -21.38
N SER A 459 -14.07 13.64 -22.53
CA SER A 459 -14.73 13.71 -23.84
C SER A 459 -14.52 12.41 -24.59
N ARG A 460 -15.34 12.14 -25.61
CA ARG A 460 -15.10 10.97 -26.47
C ARG A 460 -13.78 11.16 -27.23
N ARG A 461 -13.04 10.07 -27.39
CA ARG A 461 -11.85 10.07 -28.25
C ARG A 461 -12.26 9.75 -29.68
N SER A 462 -11.82 10.58 -30.61
CA SER A 462 -12.11 10.49 -32.05
C SER A 462 -11.23 9.47 -32.75
#